data_AF-A0AAE1JV43-F1
#
_entry.id   AF-A0AAE1JV43-F1
#
_cell.length_a   1.000
_cell.length_b   1.000
_cell.length_c   1.000
_cell.angle_alpha   90.00
_cell.angle_beta   90.00
_cell.angle_gamma   90.00
#
_symmetry.space_group_name_H-M   'P 1'
#
loop_
_entity.id
_entity.type
_entity.pdbx_description
1 polymer ?
#
loop_
_entity_poly.entity_id
_entity_poly.type
_entity_poly.pdbx_seq_one_letter_code
_entity_poly.pdbx_strand_id
1 'polypeptide(L)'
;MDMPFLKLLSYFLLLTSFNLASSKVDIPTYNDHNCTINKNFSSDSPYQFNLYNLLLSLYSKAAADIDSTPVFYNTTFGLGDAVYGEYMCRGDVPMEVCQDCVQDATNRIVSECPNNKEAIIWYDQCFLHYSDSSFFSTLHQLPTVYDRRLFHFLTNVSIFCTEYANQSCTEPESIRKDNYIELNKTLNDAAVEAATSTKKFATKEANLTSGGSLYTLVQCTPDLSPQFCSKCLYGLIKLVRPIYTFPTIQNPSCNLRFDQDRFYYKGDQPPSDFISQESGSLSLADWNCSTPEANYTTNDSYLKNVFENLSKSSNISKNNGFYSTMVGNKSNTIYGLFMCRGDVSLQLCNECVNKGIDALNVKCSFSKEAIIWYDMCMLRYSNRSLFSTLATQPIYTGSGADMLQNQKDGFNRLLANTLNDLVTATLNSTSKGIKNFATTKEFSSSEFRTLYTLAQCTPNLNSQDCQKCLLGARQQISSCCLGKRGGQIMNPSCNLRFELYRFYNNYNISAVSVPPAYPPNDSGVLKPPAYPETHKVSVITGNAIKDLFIFLTKR
;
A
#
# COMPACT_ATOMS: atom_id res chain seq x y z
N MET A 1 -22.54 -31.94 -42.61
CA MET A 1 -22.26 -32.34 -41.21
C MET A 1 -22.09 -31.06 -40.42
N ASP A 2 -23.19 -30.64 -39.80
CA ASP A 2 -23.22 -29.56 -38.85
C ASP A 2 -22.17 -29.80 -37.75
N MET A 3 -21.36 -28.78 -37.46
CA MET A 3 -20.47 -28.79 -36.30
C MET A 3 -21.07 -27.90 -35.19
N PRO A 4 -22.06 -28.41 -34.42
CA PRO A 4 -22.57 -27.71 -33.24
C PRO A 4 -21.47 -27.49 -32.19
N PHE A 5 -20.36 -28.24 -32.26
CA PHE A 5 -19.21 -28.12 -31.37
C PHE A 5 -18.45 -26.80 -31.48
N LEU A 6 -18.30 -26.21 -32.69
CA LEU A 6 -17.58 -24.93 -32.85
C LEU A 6 -18.39 -23.74 -32.35
N LYS A 7 -19.72 -23.78 -32.49
CA LYS A 7 -20.61 -22.77 -31.90
C LYS A 7 -20.66 -22.87 -30.39
N LEU A 8 -20.63 -24.09 -29.83
CA LEU A 8 -20.56 -24.31 -28.39
C LEU A 8 -19.22 -23.83 -27.81
N LEU A 9 -18.10 -24.06 -28.52
CA LEU A 9 -16.77 -23.58 -28.12
C LEU A 9 -16.68 -22.04 -28.20
N SER A 10 -17.29 -21.42 -29.21
CA SER A 10 -17.41 -19.96 -29.33
C SER A 10 -18.26 -19.37 -28.21
N TYR A 11 -19.36 -20.01 -27.82
CA TYR A 11 -20.18 -19.57 -26.69
C TYR A 11 -19.47 -19.79 -25.35
N PHE A 12 -18.69 -20.87 -25.20
CA PHE A 12 -17.83 -21.10 -24.02
C PHE A 12 -16.70 -20.07 -23.93
N LEU A 13 -16.08 -19.71 -25.07
CA LEU A 13 -15.04 -18.68 -25.13
C LEU A 13 -15.60 -17.27 -24.88
N LEU A 14 -16.84 -17.00 -25.32
CA LEU A 14 -17.57 -15.75 -25.04
C LEU A 14 -18.12 -15.67 -23.61
N LEU A 15 -18.45 -16.81 -22.99
CA LEU A 15 -18.77 -16.90 -21.55
C LEU A 15 -17.51 -16.87 -20.67
N THR A 16 -16.32 -17.22 -21.17
CA THR A 16 -15.06 -16.96 -20.45
C THR A 16 -14.54 -15.53 -20.64
N SER A 17 -15.17 -14.72 -21.49
CA SER A 17 -15.03 -13.26 -21.50
C SER A 17 -16.07 -12.57 -20.61
N PHE A 18 -16.54 -13.23 -19.53
CA PHE A 18 -17.04 -12.49 -18.39
C PHE A 18 -15.94 -11.52 -17.95
N ASN A 19 -16.33 -10.25 -17.81
CA ASN A 19 -15.52 -9.17 -17.31
C ASN A 19 -14.73 -9.62 -16.07
N LEU A 20 -13.48 -10.04 -16.25
CA LEU A 20 -12.44 -9.73 -15.28
C LEU A 20 -12.21 -8.22 -15.40
N ALA A 21 -13.19 -7.44 -14.94
CA ALA A 21 -12.85 -6.20 -14.29
C ALA A 21 -11.91 -6.63 -13.17
N SER A 22 -10.61 -6.36 -13.36
CA SER A 22 -9.65 -6.44 -12.29
C SER A 22 -10.17 -5.51 -11.20
N SER A 23 -10.87 -6.04 -10.20
CA SER A 23 -11.09 -5.29 -8.98
C SER A 23 -9.69 -5.06 -8.41
N LYS A 24 -9.23 -3.82 -8.54
CA LYS A 24 -8.04 -3.38 -7.83
C LYS A 24 -8.43 -3.39 -6.37
N VAL A 25 -8.03 -4.46 -5.68
CA VAL A 25 -8.21 -4.58 -4.24
C VAL A 25 -7.19 -3.66 -3.58
N ASP A 26 -7.63 -2.44 -3.30
CA ASP A 26 -6.88 -1.48 -2.50
C ASP A 26 -6.83 -1.92 -1.04
N ILE A 27 -5.69 -1.68 -0.39
CA ILE A 27 -5.55 -1.90 1.06
C ILE A 27 -6.48 -0.91 1.79
N PRO A 28 -7.33 -1.37 2.73
CA PRO A 28 -8.14 -0.50 3.56
C PRO A 28 -7.29 0.56 4.30
N THR A 29 -7.61 1.85 4.13
CA THR A 29 -6.89 2.94 4.80
C THR A 29 -7.22 2.98 6.28
N TYR A 30 -6.26 2.61 7.12
CA TYR A 30 -6.39 2.70 8.57
C TYR A 30 -6.29 4.15 9.06
N ASN A 31 -7.22 4.56 9.92
CA ASN A 31 -7.29 5.93 10.46
C ASN A 31 -6.79 5.98 11.90
N ASP A 32 -7.47 5.28 12.81
CA ASP A 32 -7.12 5.27 14.23
C ASP A 32 -7.74 4.06 14.96
N HIS A 33 -7.39 3.88 16.23
CA HIS A 33 -8.07 2.95 17.13
C HIS A 33 -8.15 3.51 18.56
N ASN A 34 -9.06 2.97 19.36
CA ASN A 34 -9.13 3.26 20.79
C ASN A 34 -9.32 1.97 21.58
N CYS A 35 -8.49 1.78 22.59
CA CYS A 35 -8.51 0.62 23.48
C CYS A 35 -8.86 1.06 24.91
N THR A 36 -9.73 0.34 25.60
CA THR A 36 -10.13 0.68 26.97
C THR A 36 -9.00 0.46 27.99
N ILE A 37 -8.54 1.53 28.66
CA ILE A 37 -7.29 1.53 29.46
C ILE A 37 -7.35 0.69 30.76
N ASN A 38 -8.53 0.34 31.28
CA ASN A 38 -8.65 -0.33 32.59
C ASN A 38 -9.63 -1.51 32.62
N LYS A 39 -9.93 -2.08 31.46
CA LYS A 39 -10.89 -3.18 31.34
C LYS A 39 -10.26 -4.26 30.50
N ASN A 40 -9.53 -5.16 31.15
CA ASN A 40 -8.75 -6.20 30.47
C ASN A 40 -9.29 -7.59 30.80
N PHE A 41 -9.23 -8.50 29.84
CA PHE A 41 -9.44 -9.92 30.04
C PHE A 41 -8.11 -10.65 30.21
N SER A 42 -8.13 -11.81 30.86
CA SER A 42 -6.95 -12.67 31.01
C SER A 42 -6.77 -13.55 29.77
N SER A 43 -5.52 -13.91 29.45
CA SER A 43 -5.25 -14.89 28.41
C SER A 43 -5.90 -16.24 28.72
N ASP A 44 -6.36 -16.93 27.69
CA ASP A 44 -7.10 -18.19 27.70
C ASP A 44 -8.41 -18.13 28.50
N SER A 45 -8.96 -16.92 28.70
CA SER A 45 -10.25 -16.72 29.38
C SER A 45 -11.45 -17.03 28.47
N PRO A 46 -12.63 -17.34 29.05
CA PRO A 46 -13.88 -17.46 28.30
C PRO A 46 -14.19 -16.20 27.46
N TYR A 47 -13.86 -15.02 27.98
CA TYR A 47 -14.02 -13.76 27.26
C TYR A 47 -13.17 -13.71 25.98
N GLN A 48 -11.89 -14.13 26.04
CA GLN A 48 -11.03 -14.17 24.85
C GLN A 48 -11.59 -15.11 23.79
N PHE A 49 -12.04 -16.30 24.20
CA PHE A 49 -12.67 -17.26 23.30
C PHE A 49 -13.94 -16.68 22.65
N ASN A 50 -14.80 -16.02 23.44
CA ASN A 50 -16.01 -15.38 22.93
C ASN A 50 -15.67 -14.24 21.95
N LEU A 51 -14.65 -13.42 22.23
CA LEU A 51 -14.19 -12.35 21.36
C LEU A 51 -13.67 -12.89 20.02
N TYR A 52 -12.89 -13.96 20.01
CA TYR A 52 -12.38 -14.54 18.76
C TYR A 52 -13.51 -15.14 17.90
N ASN A 53 -14.50 -15.79 18.52
CA ASN A 53 -15.68 -16.26 17.80
C ASN A 53 -16.52 -15.10 17.24
N LEU A 54 -16.67 -14.01 18.01
CA LEU A 54 -17.32 -12.79 17.56
C LEU A 54 -16.62 -12.23 16.32
N LEU A 55 -15.29 -12.03 16.36
CA LEU A 55 -14.53 -11.47 15.24
C LEU A 55 -14.57 -12.38 14.00
N LEU A 56 -14.52 -13.70 14.17
CA LEU A 56 -14.75 -14.66 13.07
C LEU A 56 -16.14 -14.52 12.48
N SER A 57 -17.17 -14.36 13.32
CA SER A 57 -18.54 -14.17 12.86
C SER A 57 -18.69 -12.87 12.07
N LEU A 58 -18.11 -11.76 12.54
CA LEU A 58 -18.12 -10.48 11.83
C LEU A 58 -17.44 -10.60 10.46
N TYR A 59 -16.24 -11.19 10.41
CA TYR A 59 -15.53 -11.46 9.15
C TYR A 59 -16.33 -12.36 8.21
N SER A 60 -16.85 -13.49 8.70
CA SER A 60 -17.62 -14.43 7.88
C SER A 60 -18.89 -13.80 7.32
N LYS A 61 -19.52 -12.90 8.09
CA LYS A 61 -20.72 -12.21 7.65
C LYS A 61 -20.42 -11.17 6.58
N ALA A 62 -19.28 -10.48 6.67
CA ALA A 62 -18.79 -9.61 5.60
C ALA A 62 -18.41 -10.43 4.35
N ALA A 63 -17.80 -11.60 4.51
CA ALA A 63 -17.40 -12.47 3.40
C ALA A 63 -18.56 -13.27 2.75
N ALA A 64 -19.77 -13.21 3.31
CA ALA A 64 -20.94 -13.89 2.77
C ALA A 64 -21.37 -13.29 1.41
N ASP A 65 -22.05 -14.10 0.58
CA ASP A 65 -22.37 -13.88 -0.84
C ASP A 65 -22.77 -12.43 -1.23
N ILE A 66 -22.31 -12.02 -2.42
CA ILE A 66 -22.28 -10.64 -2.95
C ILE A 66 -23.65 -9.95 -2.93
N ASP A 67 -24.73 -10.72 -3.05
CA ASP A 67 -26.10 -10.20 -3.10
C ASP A 67 -26.73 -9.93 -1.72
N SER A 68 -26.07 -10.31 -0.61
CA SER A 68 -26.70 -10.35 0.72
C SER A 68 -25.82 -9.88 1.89
N THR A 69 -24.57 -9.51 1.64
CA THR A 69 -23.70 -9.02 2.71
C THR A 69 -24.24 -7.71 3.27
N PRO A 70 -24.49 -7.61 4.58
CA PRO A 70 -24.98 -6.38 5.14
C PRO A 70 -23.82 -5.39 5.33
N VAL A 71 -24.05 -4.13 4.90
CA VAL A 71 -23.17 -2.97 5.13
C VAL A 71 -22.95 -2.72 6.64
N PHE A 72 -23.83 -3.26 7.47
CA PHE A 72 -23.77 -3.19 8.92
C PHE A 72 -24.22 -4.50 9.54
N TYR A 73 -23.45 -5.02 10.49
CA TYR A 73 -23.82 -6.23 11.21
C TYR A 73 -23.37 -6.13 12.66
N ASN A 74 -24.28 -6.44 13.57
CA ASN A 74 -24.00 -6.57 14.98
C ASN A 74 -24.40 -7.95 15.49
N THR A 75 -23.69 -8.46 16.49
CA THR A 75 -23.98 -9.76 17.09
C THR A 75 -23.35 -9.87 18.48
N THR A 76 -23.76 -10.90 19.22
CA THR A 76 -23.28 -11.18 20.57
C THR A 76 -22.81 -12.62 20.68
N PHE A 77 -21.69 -12.84 21.35
CA PHE A 77 -21.16 -14.17 21.64
C PHE A 77 -20.97 -14.37 23.15
N GLY A 78 -21.33 -15.55 23.65
CA GLY A 78 -21.22 -15.94 25.06
C GLY A 78 -22.50 -15.68 25.87
N LEU A 79 -22.89 -16.67 26.70
CA LEU A 79 -23.99 -16.54 27.67
C LEU A 79 -23.52 -15.95 29.01
N GLY A 80 -22.23 -16.12 29.33
CA GLY A 80 -21.48 -15.44 30.38
C GLY A 80 -20.15 -14.95 29.79
N ASP A 81 -19.60 -13.86 30.32
CA ASP A 81 -18.51 -13.11 29.64
C ASP A 81 -18.87 -12.74 28.20
N ALA A 82 -20.11 -12.27 28.01
CA ALA A 82 -20.64 -11.93 26.71
C ALA A 82 -19.83 -10.80 26.05
N VAL A 83 -19.64 -10.92 24.73
CA VAL A 83 -18.98 -9.92 23.90
C VAL A 83 -19.97 -9.44 22.85
N TYR A 84 -20.19 -8.14 22.83
CA TYR A 84 -21.02 -7.45 21.86
C TYR A 84 -20.09 -6.85 20.83
N GLY A 85 -20.39 -7.00 19.54
CA GLY A 85 -19.62 -6.33 18.52
C GLY A 85 -20.40 -6.05 17.25
N GLU A 86 -19.88 -5.09 16.51
CA GLU A 86 -20.42 -4.68 15.23
C GLU A 86 -19.31 -4.27 14.26
N TYR A 87 -19.63 -4.33 12.97
CA TYR A 87 -18.91 -3.60 11.94
C TYR A 87 -19.89 -2.75 11.13
N MET A 88 -19.37 -1.67 10.56
CA MET A 88 -20.09 -0.87 9.56
C MET A 88 -19.14 -0.48 8.43
N CYS A 89 -19.55 -0.76 7.19
CA CYS A 89 -18.91 -0.24 5.99
C CYS A 89 -19.51 1.11 5.58
N ARG A 90 -18.72 1.91 4.89
CA ARG A 90 -19.17 3.18 4.34
C ARG A 90 -20.20 2.95 3.24
N GLY A 91 -21.25 3.76 3.18
CA GLY A 91 -22.46 3.46 2.40
C GLY A 91 -22.31 3.40 0.87
N ASP A 92 -21.21 3.94 0.35
CA ASP A 92 -20.80 3.95 -1.06
C ASP A 92 -19.82 2.84 -1.44
N VAL A 93 -19.17 2.19 -0.47
CA VAL A 93 -18.05 1.28 -0.71
C VAL A 93 -18.52 -0.02 -1.38
N PRO A 94 -17.87 -0.48 -2.47
CA PRO A 94 -18.16 -1.76 -3.10
C PRO A 94 -17.97 -2.95 -2.15
N MET A 95 -18.67 -4.04 -2.41
CA MET A 95 -18.71 -5.19 -1.51
C MET A 95 -17.33 -5.77 -1.20
N GLU A 96 -16.51 -5.95 -2.23
CA GLU A 96 -15.16 -6.51 -2.11
C GLU A 96 -14.27 -5.63 -1.22
N VAL A 97 -14.37 -4.30 -1.37
CA VAL A 97 -13.61 -3.35 -0.54
C VAL A 97 -14.10 -3.35 0.91
N CYS A 98 -15.40 -3.50 1.13
CA CYS A 98 -15.97 -3.67 2.47
C CYS A 98 -15.46 -4.96 3.13
N GLN A 99 -15.45 -6.08 2.40
CA GLN A 99 -14.94 -7.37 2.85
C GLN A 99 -13.49 -7.29 3.31
N ASP A 100 -12.63 -6.71 2.47
CA ASP A 100 -11.23 -6.51 2.78
C ASP A 100 -11.03 -5.61 4.00
N CYS A 101 -11.82 -4.54 4.12
CA CYS A 101 -11.79 -3.64 5.26
C CYS A 101 -12.17 -4.34 6.56
N VAL A 102 -13.28 -5.09 6.59
CA VAL A 102 -13.71 -5.81 7.78
C VAL A 102 -12.71 -6.93 8.12
N GLN A 103 -12.13 -7.59 7.13
CA GLN A 103 -11.05 -8.55 7.35
C GLN A 103 -9.82 -7.91 7.99
N ASP A 104 -9.36 -6.75 7.49
CA ASP A 104 -8.21 -6.07 8.08
C ASP A 104 -8.53 -5.54 9.48
N ALA A 105 -9.73 -4.99 9.69
CA ALA A 105 -10.20 -4.52 11.00
C ALA A 105 -10.25 -5.64 12.05
N THR A 106 -10.84 -6.79 11.71
CA THR A 106 -10.92 -7.95 12.63
C THR A 106 -9.55 -8.49 13.02
N ASN A 107 -8.59 -8.52 12.09
CA ASN A 107 -7.22 -8.93 12.37
C ASN A 107 -6.45 -7.88 13.18
N ARG A 108 -6.55 -6.61 12.77
CA ARG A 108 -5.75 -5.53 13.32
C ARG A 108 -6.20 -5.14 14.73
N ILE A 109 -7.49 -5.18 15.05
CA ILE A 109 -7.97 -4.73 16.37
C ILE A 109 -7.40 -5.55 17.54
N VAL A 110 -7.22 -6.87 17.35
CA VAL A 110 -6.58 -7.75 18.35
C VAL A 110 -5.08 -7.47 18.47
N SER A 111 -4.49 -7.02 17.36
CA SER A 111 -3.10 -6.59 17.36
C SER A 111 -2.95 -5.29 18.12
N GLU A 112 -3.76 -4.26 17.85
CA GLU A 112 -3.64 -2.90 18.38
C GLU A 112 -4.08 -2.81 19.85
N CYS A 113 -5.17 -3.49 20.22
CA CYS A 113 -5.79 -3.50 21.55
C CYS A 113 -5.67 -4.88 22.23
N PRO A 114 -4.49 -5.21 22.79
CA PRO A 114 -4.23 -6.52 23.33
C PRO A 114 -4.93 -6.65 24.70
N ASN A 115 -5.72 -7.71 24.86
CA ASN A 115 -6.40 -8.04 26.12
C ASN A 115 -7.48 -7.04 26.56
N ASN A 116 -7.83 -6.02 25.78
CA ASN A 116 -8.88 -5.06 26.13
C ASN A 116 -10.27 -5.69 25.95
N LYS A 117 -11.18 -5.48 26.91
CA LYS A 117 -12.59 -5.87 26.86
C LYS A 117 -13.46 -4.92 26.03
N GLU A 118 -12.89 -3.83 25.54
CA GLU A 118 -13.57 -2.93 24.63
C GLU A 118 -12.53 -2.25 23.76
N ALA A 119 -12.81 -2.20 22.47
CA ALA A 119 -11.99 -1.50 21.50
C ALA A 119 -12.80 -1.15 20.26
N ILE A 120 -12.41 -0.06 19.62
CA ILE A 120 -12.92 0.37 18.32
C ILE A 120 -11.75 0.71 17.40
N ILE A 121 -11.88 0.33 16.13
CA ILE A 121 -10.90 0.62 15.08
C ILE A 121 -11.60 1.25 13.88
N TRP A 122 -11.03 2.35 13.37
CA TRP A 122 -11.58 3.09 12.23
C TRP A 122 -10.67 2.99 11.02
N TYR A 123 -11.30 2.79 9.87
CA TYR A 123 -10.74 2.92 8.55
C TYR A 123 -11.55 3.95 7.76
N ASP A 124 -11.04 4.37 6.61
CA ASP A 124 -11.83 5.19 5.68
C ASP A 124 -13.05 4.44 5.15
N GLN A 125 -12.94 3.12 4.98
CA GLN A 125 -13.95 2.30 4.30
C GLN A 125 -14.90 1.56 5.26
N CYS A 126 -14.50 1.37 6.51
CA CYS A 126 -15.30 0.69 7.53
C CYS A 126 -14.83 1.05 8.95
N PHE A 127 -15.58 0.63 9.96
CA PHE A 127 -15.09 0.55 11.34
C PHE A 127 -15.57 -0.76 11.99
N LEU A 128 -14.92 -1.15 13.08
CA LEU A 128 -15.33 -2.28 13.93
C LEU A 128 -15.24 -1.89 15.40
N HIS A 129 -16.25 -2.23 16.19
CA HIS A 129 -16.31 -1.98 17.64
C HIS A 129 -16.72 -3.26 18.36
N TYR A 130 -16.04 -3.59 19.45
CA TYR A 130 -16.53 -4.59 20.41
C TYR A 130 -16.47 -4.06 21.84
N SER A 131 -17.31 -4.62 22.70
CA SER A 131 -17.39 -4.30 24.13
C SER A 131 -17.92 -5.50 24.92
N ASP A 132 -17.65 -5.53 26.21
CA ASP A 132 -18.23 -6.47 27.18
C ASP A 132 -19.58 -5.97 27.76
N SER A 133 -20.13 -4.90 27.19
CA SER A 133 -21.50 -4.44 27.43
C SER A 133 -22.19 -4.08 26.12
N SER A 134 -23.51 -4.28 26.04
CA SER A 134 -24.27 -3.92 24.84
C SER A 134 -24.25 -2.41 24.61
N PHE A 135 -23.93 -2.01 23.39
CA PHE A 135 -23.97 -0.62 22.91
C PHE A 135 -24.88 -0.44 21.68
N PHE A 136 -25.57 -1.51 21.26
CA PHE A 136 -26.47 -1.49 20.10
C PHE A 136 -27.63 -0.52 20.30
N SER A 137 -28.00 0.19 19.23
CA SER A 137 -29.08 1.17 19.17
C SER A 137 -28.95 2.32 20.17
N THR A 138 -27.73 2.57 20.68
CA THR A 138 -27.45 3.65 21.62
C THR A 138 -26.46 4.66 21.06
N LEU A 139 -26.65 5.94 21.41
CA LEU A 139 -25.81 7.03 20.93
C LEU A 139 -24.52 7.14 21.75
N HIS A 140 -23.40 6.78 21.14
CA HIS A 140 -22.04 6.89 21.67
C HIS A 140 -21.22 7.90 20.86
N GLN A 141 -20.88 9.03 21.48
CA GLN A 141 -20.15 10.13 20.82
C GLN A 141 -18.68 10.22 21.21
N LEU A 142 -18.20 9.33 22.09
CA LEU A 142 -16.83 9.30 22.56
C LEU A 142 -16.24 7.89 22.42
N PRO A 143 -14.94 7.77 22.13
CA PRO A 143 -14.01 8.87 21.81
C PRO A 143 -14.32 9.52 20.45
N THR A 144 -13.95 10.80 20.29
CA THR A 144 -13.95 11.47 18.99
C THR A 144 -12.53 11.49 18.45
N VAL A 145 -12.32 10.91 17.27
CA VAL A 145 -11.03 10.88 16.58
C VAL A 145 -11.05 11.81 15.36
N TYR A 146 -9.88 12.33 15.03
CA TYR A 146 -9.62 13.22 13.91
C TYR A 146 -8.51 12.61 13.06
N ASP A 147 -8.61 12.65 11.72
CA ASP A 147 -7.47 12.27 10.85
C ASP A 147 -6.27 13.19 11.17
N ARG A 148 -5.06 12.61 11.34
CA ARG A 148 -3.82 13.35 11.66
C ARG A 148 -3.30 14.22 10.51
N ARG A 149 -3.86 14.12 9.31
CA ARG A 149 -3.51 14.99 8.19
C ARG A 149 -4.11 16.39 8.41
N LEU A 150 -3.25 17.31 8.83
CA LEU A 150 -3.53 18.74 8.84
C LEU A 150 -3.76 19.19 7.39
N PHE A 151 -5.02 19.36 7.01
CA PHE A 151 -5.40 19.83 5.69
C PHE A 151 -5.70 21.33 5.77
N HIS A 152 -4.98 22.14 5.00
CA HIS A 152 -5.26 23.57 4.84
C HIS A 152 -6.44 23.75 3.86
N PHE A 153 -7.61 23.23 4.26
CA PHE A 153 -8.82 23.05 3.44
C PHE A 153 -9.40 24.31 2.81
N LEU A 154 -9.08 25.49 3.35
CA LEU A 154 -9.77 26.75 3.00
C LEU A 154 -8.87 27.79 2.35
N THR A 155 -7.64 27.44 1.96
CA THR A 155 -6.71 28.37 1.32
C THR A 155 -6.16 27.78 0.04
N ASN A 156 -6.30 28.47 -1.08
CA ASN A 156 -5.70 28.10 -2.39
C ASN A 156 -4.17 28.35 -2.40
N VAL A 157 -3.53 28.32 -1.24
CA VAL A 157 -2.13 28.65 -1.06
C VAL A 157 -1.45 27.51 -0.32
N SER A 158 -0.46 26.90 -0.96
CA SER A 158 0.55 26.08 -0.29
C SER A 158 1.41 26.98 0.62
N ILE A 159 0.92 27.33 1.81
CA ILE A 159 1.72 28.03 2.82
C ILE A 159 2.36 26.97 3.71
N PHE A 160 3.69 26.85 3.63
CA PHE A 160 4.46 26.23 4.70
C PHE A 160 4.35 27.09 5.95
N CYS A 161 3.38 26.81 6.81
CA CYS A 161 3.40 27.30 8.18
C CYS A 161 4.43 26.47 8.94
N THR A 162 5.69 26.86 8.86
CA THR A 162 6.69 26.31 9.79
C THR A 162 6.36 26.82 11.18
N GLU A 163 6.26 25.91 12.14
CA GLU A 163 5.95 26.16 13.56
C GLU A 163 6.98 27.11 14.26
N TYR A 164 7.94 27.66 13.52
CA TYR A 164 9.09 28.42 14.03
C TYR A 164 9.28 29.81 13.43
N ALA A 165 8.39 30.32 12.58
CA ALA A 165 8.48 31.69 12.09
C ALA A 165 7.16 32.46 12.30
N ASN A 166 7.19 33.48 13.15
CA ASN A 166 6.12 34.46 13.36
C ASN A 166 5.82 35.26 12.07
N GLN A 167 5.17 34.65 11.08
CA GLN A 167 4.77 35.32 9.85
C GLN A 167 3.28 35.09 9.57
N SER A 168 2.52 36.18 9.48
CA SER A 168 1.05 36.16 9.34
C SER A 168 0.62 35.62 7.98
N CYS A 169 -0.25 34.62 7.97
CA CYS A 169 -0.89 34.11 6.76
C CYS A 169 -1.88 35.14 6.21
N THR A 170 -1.64 35.67 5.01
CA THR A 170 -2.52 36.64 4.34
C THR A 170 -3.32 35.97 3.22
N GLU A 171 -4.48 35.40 3.56
CA GLU A 171 -5.63 35.33 2.64
C GLU A 171 -6.71 36.32 3.11
N PRO A 172 -7.51 36.94 2.21
CA PRO A 172 -8.58 37.84 2.61
C PRO A 172 -9.61 37.13 3.50
N GLU A 173 -9.89 37.71 4.65
CA GLU A 173 -10.78 37.16 5.69
C GLU A 173 -12.22 36.86 5.18
N SER A 174 -12.65 37.53 4.10
CA SER A 174 -13.96 37.35 3.47
C SER A 174 -14.15 36.02 2.75
N ILE A 175 -13.18 35.59 1.93
CA ILE A 175 -13.27 34.35 1.13
C ILE A 175 -13.30 33.12 2.04
N ARG A 176 -12.52 33.15 3.13
CA ARG A 176 -12.48 32.10 4.15
C ARG A 176 -13.83 31.87 4.83
N LYS A 177 -14.59 32.96 5.02
CA LYS A 177 -15.93 32.92 5.62
C LYS A 177 -16.95 32.30 4.67
N ASP A 178 -16.90 32.64 3.38
CA ASP A 178 -17.86 32.13 2.40
C ASP A 178 -17.70 30.63 2.13
N ASN A 179 -16.46 30.14 1.97
CA ASN A 179 -16.21 28.70 1.81
C ASN A 179 -16.66 27.90 3.04
N TYR A 180 -16.43 28.43 4.26
CA TYR A 180 -16.90 27.79 5.49
C TYR A 180 -18.44 27.78 5.59
N ILE A 181 -19.11 28.85 5.16
CA ILE A 181 -20.57 28.90 5.11
C ILE A 181 -21.10 27.81 4.18
N GLU A 182 -20.53 27.67 2.97
CA GLU A 182 -20.96 26.64 2.03
C GLU A 182 -20.66 25.23 2.54
N LEU A 183 -19.49 25.00 3.17
CA LEU A 183 -19.17 23.73 3.83
C LEU A 183 -20.21 23.36 4.89
N ASN A 184 -20.47 24.28 5.82
CA ASN A 184 -21.42 24.05 6.90
C ASN A 184 -22.82 23.76 6.34
N LYS A 185 -23.30 24.57 5.39
CA LYS A 185 -24.58 24.35 4.71
C LYS A 185 -24.64 22.95 4.07
N THR A 186 -23.65 22.59 3.28
CA THR A 186 -23.57 21.31 2.56
C THR A 186 -23.55 20.11 3.52
N LEU A 187 -22.84 20.20 4.64
CA LEU A 187 -22.84 19.18 5.70
C LEU A 187 -24.20 19.07 6.41
N ASN A 188 -24.85 20.19 6.71
CA ASN A 188 -26.18 20.17 7.33
C ASN A 188 -27.22 19.51 6.41
N ASP A 189 -27.18 19.80 5.11
CA ASP A 189 -28.06 19.17 4.12
C ASP A 189 -27.82 17.67 4.02
N ALA A 190 -26.54 17.24 4.00
CA ALA A 190 -26.17 15.83 4.03
C ALA A 190 -26.68 15.13 5.31
N ALA A 191 -26.61 15.80 6.47
CA ALA A 191 -27.05 15.24 7.75
C ALA A 191 -28.56 14.97 7.82
N VAL A 192 -29.37 15.84 7.21
CA VAL A 192 -30.83 15.64 7.11
C VAL A 192 -31.15 14.40 6.26
N GLU A 193 -30.48 14.27 5.10
CA GLU A 193 -30.66 13.13 4.21
C GLU A 193 -30.20 11.82 4.86
N ALA A 194 -29.01 11.79 5.45
CA ALA A 194 -28.49 10.61 6.12
C ALA A 194 -29.43 10.14 7.24
N ALA A 195 -29.89 11.04 8.12
CA ALA A 195 -30.74 10.67 9.25
C ALA A 195 -32.08 10.03 8.85
N THR A 196 -32.61 10.37 7.67
CA THR A 196 -33.88 9.86 7.16
C THR A 196 -33.72 8.66 6.21
N SER A 197 -32.52 8.45 5.67
CA SER A 197 -32.21 7.29 4.82
C SER A 197 -32.19 5.96 5.60
N THR A 198 -32.37 4.86 4.87
CA THR A 198 -32.24 3.48 5.39
C THR A 198 -30.78 3.12 5.70
N LYS A 199 -29.83 3.55 4.85
CA LYS A 199 -28.39 3.32 5.03
C LYS A 199 -27.74 4.22 6.10
N LYS A 200 -28.49 5.20 6.63
CA LYS A 200 -27.96 6.27 7.50
C LYS A 200 -26.74 6.99 6.91
N PHE A 201 -26.72 7.17 5.59
CA PHE A 201 -25.57 7.63 4.82
C PHE A 201 -26.02 8.67 3.79
N ALA A 202 -25.23 9.72 3.59
CA ALA A 202 -25.42 10.67 2.49
C ALA A 202 -24.10 11.31 2.06
N THR A 203 -24.06 11.69 0.78
CA THR A 203 -22.98 12.48 0.18
C THR A 203 -23.56 13.73 -0.47
N LYS A 204 -22.86 14.85 -0.41
CA LYS A 204 -23.24 16.08 -1.11
C LYS A 204 -22.04 16.68 -1.84
N GLU A 205 -22.35 17.44 -2.89
CA GLU A 205 -21.40 18.15 -3.72
C GLU A 205 -21.85 19.61 -3.82
N ALA A 206 -20.92 20.55 -3.72
CA ALA A 206 -21.15 21.97 -3.91
C ALA A 206 -19.95 22.63 -4.60
N ASN A 207 -20.14 23.86 -5.10
CA ASN A 207 -19.06 24.65 -5.67
C ASN A 207 -18.61 25.71 -4.66
N LEU A 208 -17.30 25.87 -4.49
CA LEU A 208 -16.72 26.88 -3.62
C LEU A 208 -16.73 28.24 -4.30
N THR A 209 -16.95 29.31 -3.53
CA THR A 209 -16.97 30.70 -4.06
C THR A 209 -15.59 31.14 -4.56
N SER A 210 -14.53 30.58 -3.99
CA SER A 210 -13.14 30.72 -4.44
C SER A 210 -12.78 29.97 -5.72
N GLY A 211 -13.71 29.20 -6.30
CA GLY A 211 -13.45 28.24 -7.37
C GLY A 211 -13.04 26.87 -6.82
N GLY A 212 -13.42 25.81 -7.52
CA GLY A 212 -13.23 24.42 -7.09
C GLY A 212 -14.51 23.75 -6.58
N SER A 213 -14.42 22.46 -6.32
CA SER A 213 -15.51 21.63 -5.83
C SER A 213 -15.36 21.33 -4.34
N LEU A 214 -16.49 21.08 -3.69
CA LEU A 214 -16.59 20.64 -2.31
C LEU A 214 -17.35 19.31 -2.30
N TYR A 215 -16.74 18.27 -1.74
CA TYR A 215 -17.34 16.96 -1.54
C TYR A 215 -17.53 16.73 -0.05
N THR A 216 -18.71 16.32 0.37
CA THR A 216 -18.99 15.97 1.77
C THR A 216 -19.66 14.61 1.88
N LEU A 217 -19.45 13.96 3.01
CA LEU A 217 -20.01 12.67 3.37
C LEU A 217 -20.32 12.66 4.86
N VAL A 218 -21.49 12.11 5.21
CA VAL A 218 -21.88 11.90 6.61
C VAL A 218 -22.57 10.55 6.76
N GLN A 219 -22.33 9.88 7.89
CA GLN A 219 -22.94 8.57 8.14
C GLN A 219 -23.12 8.30 9.63
N CYS A 220 -24.20 7.61 9.99
CA CYS A 220 -24.42 7.03 11.33
C CYS A 220 -24.51 5.51 11.27
N THR A 221 -24.40 4.83 12.40
CA THR A 221 -24.74 3.40 12.49
C THR A 221 -26.22 3.16 12.15
N PRO A 222 -26.54 2.19 11.27
CA PRO A 222 -27.92 1.94 10.83
C PRO A 222 -28.93 1.57 11.93
N ASP A 223 -28.46 1.09 13.07
CA ASP A 223 -29.27 0.71 14.23
C ASP A 223 -29.74 1.89 15.09
N LEU A 224 -29.30 3.12 14.77
CA LEU A 224 -29.76 4.34 15.44
C LEU A 224 -31.09 4.86 14.90
N SER A 225 -31.89 5.42 15.81
CA SER A 225 -33.08 6.19 15.43
C SER A 225 -32.69 7.43 14.61
N PRO A 226 -33.60 7.95 13.76
CA PRO A 226 -33.36 9.21 13.05
C PRO A 226 -32.95 10.35 13.98
N GLN A 227 -33.55 10.44 15.18
CA GLN A 227 -33.23 11.50 16.15
C GLN A 227 -31.80 11.38 16.69
N PHE A 228 -31.35 10.16 17.02
CA PHE A 228 -29.99 9.93 17.50
C PHE A 228 -28.95 10.12 16.39
N CYS A 229 -29.26 9.68 15.17
CA CYS A 229 -28.39 9.95 14.02
C CYS A 229 -28.23 11.46 13.79
N SER A 230 -29.32 12.22 13.70
CA SER A 230 -29.26 13.69 13.57
C SER A 230 -28.45 14.32 14.71
N LYS A 231 -28.71 13.93 15.97
CA LYS A 231 -27.97 14.45 17.13
C LYS A 231 -26.46 14.16 17.02
N CYS A 232 -26.09 12.98 16.53
CA CYS A 232 -24.69 12.61 16.32
C CYS A 232 -24.03 13.50 15.25
N LEU A 233 -24.63 13.58 14.05
CA LEU A 233 -24.07 14.31 12.92
C LEU A 233 -23.95 15.82 13.20
N TYR A 234 -24.98 16.44 13.76
CA TYR A 234 -24.90 17.85 14.16
C TYR A 234 -23.88 18.08 15.28
N GLY A 235 -23.64 17.07 16.12
CA GLY A 235 -22.56 17.10 17.10
C GLY A 235 -21.19 17.19 16.43
N LEU A 236 -20.94 16.37 15.40
CA LEU A 236 -19.69 16.41 14.63
C LEU A 236 -19.54 17.70 13.82
N ILE A 237 -20.61 18.18 13.18
CA ILE A 237 -20.59 19.43 12.39
C ILE A 237 -20.17 20.62 13.26
N LYS A 238 -20.59 20.66 14.54
CA LYS A 238 -20.17 21.72 15.48
C LYS A 238 -18.67 21.71 15.82
N LEU A 239 -17.97 20.61 15.56
CA LEU A 239 -16.53 20.50 15.76
C LEU A 239 -15.72 21.04 14.56
N VAL A 240 -16.36 21.20 13.39
CA VAL A 240 -15.75 21.79 12.20
C VAL A 240 -15.46 23.27 12.46
N ARG A 241 -14.21 23.70 12.24
CA ARG A 241 -13.74 25.09 12.46
C ARG A 241 -13.36 25.78 11.13
N PRO A 242 -13.24 27.12 11.11
CA PRO A 242 -12.90 27.85 9.89
C PRO A 242 -11.41 27.94 9.53
N ILE A 243 -10.49 27.51 10.42
CA ILE A 243 -9.04 27.77 10.26
C ILE A 243 -8.21 26.49 10.34
N TYR A 244 -8.53 25.61 11.31
CA TYR A 244 -7.85 24.34 11.50
C TYR A 244 -8.91 23.27 11.65
N THR A 245 -9.18 22.52 10.58
CA THR A 245 -10.13 21.41 10.66
C THR A 245 -9.56 20.20 9.99
N PHE A 246 -9.56 19.11 10.74
CA PHE A 246 -9.29 17.80 10.20
C PHE A 246 -10.47 17.38 9.32
N PRO A 247 -10.23 17.01 8.06
CA PRO A 247 -11.28 16.76 7.08
C PRO A 247 -12.19 15.59 7.48
N THR A 248 -11.72 14.70 8.35
CA THR A 248 -12.44 13.54 8.85
C THR A 248 -12.61 13.63 10.37
N ILE A 249 -13.85 13.45 10.85
CA ILE A 249 -14.19 13.37 12.27
C ILE A 249 -15.05 12.13 12.49
N GLN A 250 -14.66 11.24 13.40
CA GLN A 250 -15.34 9.98 13.65
C GLN A 250 -15.56 9.76 15.15
N ASN A 251 -16.66 9.12 15.51
CA ASN A 251 -16.93 8.55 16.82
C ASN A 251 -17.63 7.19 16.63
N PRO A 252 -17.98 6.44 17.70
CA PRO A 252 -18.59 5.13 17.55
C PRO A 252 -19.95 5.13 16.84
N SER A 253 -20.74 6.21 16.92
CA SER A 253 -22.08 6.28 16.34
C SER A 253 -22.17 6.96 14.98
N CYS A 254 -21.21 7.81 14.62
CA CYS A 254 -21.22 8.53 13.35
C CYS A 254 -19.87 9.05 12.90
N ASN A 255 -19.78 9.36 11.61
CA ASN A 255 -18.65 10.03 10.99
C ASN A 255 -19.09 11.15 10.04
N LEU A 256 -18.21 12.12 9.85
CA LEU A 256 -18.26 13.04 8.73
C LEU A 256 -16.88 13.13 8.06
N ARG A 257 -16.90 13.38 6.75
CA ARG A 257 -15.71 13.73 5.98
C ARG A 257 -16.04 14.80 4.94
N PHE A 258 -15.09 15.68 4.66
CA PHE A 258 -15.18 16.62 3.55
C PHE A 258 -13.82 16.84 2.90
N ASP A 259 -13.81 17.13 1.60
CA ASP A 259 -12.59 17.33 0.82
C ASP A 259 -12.90 18.12 -0.46
N GLN A 260 -11.86 18.64 -1.14
CA GLN A 260 -11.99 19.30 -2.44
C GLN A 260 -11.97 18.30 -3.60
N ASP A 261 -11.39 17.12 -3.36
CA ASP A 261 -11.38 16.00 -4.29
C ASP A 261 -12.41 14.93 -3.87
N ARG A 262 -13.06 14.29 -4.84
CA ARG A 262 -14.08 13.28 -4.53
C ARG A 262 -13.42 12.05 -3.92
N PHE A 263 -13.69 11.78 -2.64
CA PHE A 263 -13.13 10.66 -1.87
C PHE A 263 -14.07 9.45 -1.70
N TYR A 264 -15.25 9.49 -2.33
CA TYR A 264 -16.26 8.43 -2.28
C TYR A 264 -16.63 7.92 -3.68
N TYR A 265 -17.17 6.71 -3.73
CA TYR A 265 -17.67 6.09 -4.95
C TYR A 265 -18.97 6.76 -5.42
N LYS A 266 -19.12 6.95 -6.74
CA LYS A 266 -20.34 7.48 -7.36
C LYS A 266 -20.88 6.46 -8.36
N GLY A 267 -21.72 5.54 -7.87
CA GLY A 267 -22.04 4.32 -8.60
C GLY A 267 -20.76 3.48 -8.76
N ASP A 268 -20.47 3.04 -9.98
CA ASP A 268 -19.26 2.26 -10.27
C ASP A 268 -18.00 3.13 -10.43
N GLN A 269 -18.12 4.46 -10.33
CA GLN A 269 -16.97 5.36 -10.45
C GLN A 269 -16.19 5.41 -9.14
N PRO A 270 -14.88 5.10 -9.13
CA PRO A 270 -14.04 5.26 -7.95
C PRO A 270 -13.85 6.75 -7.59
N PRO A 271 -13.40 7.05 -6.36
CA PRO A 271 -12.91 8.37 -5.95
C PRO A 271 -12.01 9.04 -7.02
N SER A 272 -12.10 10.36 -7.17
CA SER A 272 -11.31 11.13 -8.17
C SER A 272 -9.80 11.03 -7.92
N ASP A 273 -9.42 10.80 -6.66
CA ASP A 273 -8.04 10.64 -6.19
C ASP A 273 -7.57 9.18 -6.10
N PHE A 274 -8.16 8.27 -6.86
CA PHE A 274 -7.68 6.87 -6.98
C PHE A 274 -6.27 6.72 -7.60
N ILE A 275 -5.52 7.81 -7.60
CA ILE A 275 -4.25 8.05 -8.25
C ILE A 275 -3.20 8.49 -7.19
N SER A 276 -3.58 8.85 -5.95
CA SER A 276 -2.60 9.34 -4.94
C SER A 276 -2.67 8.72 -3.54
N GLN A 277 -3.53 7.73 -3.26
CA GLN A 277 -3.59 7.08 -1.94
C GLN A 277 -3.82 5.55 -2.01
N GLU A 278 -2.94 4.80 -2.66
CA GLU A 278 -2.73 3.40 -2.22
C GLU A 278 -1.95 3.45 -0.90
N SER A 279 -2.39 2.70 0.10
CA SER A 279 -1.83 2.63 1.45
C SER A 279 -0.44 1.95 1.50
N GLY A 280 0.55 2.55 0.86
CA GLY A 280 1.79 2.86 1.55
C GLY A 280 1.69 4.32 1.96
N SER A 281 2.09 4.69 3.17
CA SER A 281 2.39 6.11 3.34
C SER A 281 3.63 6.41 2.52
N LEU A 282 3.70 7.57 1.87
CA LEU A 282 4.97 8.11 1.38
C LEU A 282 5.82 8.59 2.58
N SER A 283 5.90 7.76 3.61
CA SER A 283 6.62 8.01 4.84
C SER A 283 8.09 7.74 4.60
N LEU A 284 8.86 8.79 4.84
CA LEU A 284 10.31 8.70 4.90
C LEU A 284 10.67 7.81 6.10
N ALA A 285 11.32 6.69 5.83
CA ALA A 285 11.79 5.79 6.88
C ALA A 285 13.13 6.25 7.45
N ASP A 286 14.12 6.51 6.59
CA ASP A 286 15.45 6.98 6.98
C ASP A 286 16.25 7.51 5.78
N TRP A 287 17.37 8.19 6.05
CA TRP A 287 18.35 8.60 5.04
C TRP A 287 19.76 8.55 5.62
N ASN A 288 20.74 8.27 4.75
CA ASN A 288 22.15 8.29 5.13
C ASN A 288 22.96 9.00 4.04
N CYS A 289 23.82 9.91 4.47
CA CYS A 289 24.69 10.67 3.60
C CYS A 289 26.15 10.48 4.02
N SER A 290 27.07 10.36 3.05
CA SER A 290 28.51 10.43 3.32
C SER A 290 28.89 11.79 3.89
N THR A 291 29.96 11.87 4.70
CA THR A 291 30.45 13.14 5.25
C THR A 291 30.70 14.18 4.14
N PRO A 292 30.20 15.43 4.29
CA PRO A 292 30.48 16.49 3.34
C PRO A 292 31.99 16.74 3.25
N GLU A 293 32.55 16.70 2.05
CA GLU A 293 33.94 17.10 1.83
C GLU A 293 33.97 18.57 1.38
N ALA A 294 34.72 19.43 2.07
CA ALA A 294 34.79 20.87 1.82
C ALA A 294 35.23 21.27 0.39
N ASN A 295 35.78 20.33 -0.39
CA ASN A 295 36.18 20.50 -1.79
C ASN A 295 35.34 19.68 -2.77
N TYR A 296 34.27 19.02 -2.32
CA TYR A 296 33.35 18.37 -3.24
C TYR A 296 32.41 19.42 -3.83
N THR A 297 32.88 20.04 -4.91
CA THR A 297 31.96 20.54 -5.92
C THR A 297 31.32 19.32 -6.56
N THR A 298 30.12 18.94 -6.09
CA THR A 298 29.21 18.21 -6.97
C THR A 298 29.24 18.98 -8.28
N ASN A 299 29.67 18.35 -9.37
CA ASN A 299 29.34 18.86 -10.70
C ASN A 299 27.81 18.77 -10.73
N ASP A 300 27.13 19.82 -10.25
CA ASP A 300 25.70 19.82 -9.92
C ASP A 300 24.88 19.39 -11.14
N SER A 301 25.40 19.69 -12.33
CA SER A 301 24.90 19.21 -13.61
C SER A 301 24.86 17.68 -13.75
N TYR A 302 25.88 16.92 -13.31
CA TYR A 302 25.89 15.46 -13.43
C TYR A 302 24.92 14.80 -12.45
N LEU A 303 24.86 15.26 -11.20
CA LEU A 303 23.91 14.72 -10.22
C LEU A 303 22.47 15.07 -10.62
N LYS A 304 22.24 16.30 -11.08
CA LYS A 304 20.96 16.71 -11.66
C LYS A 304 20.56 15.84 -12.84
N ASN A 305 21.49 15.55 -13.76
CA ASN A 305 21.22 14.65 -14.89
C ASN A 305 20.91 13.22 -14.44
N VAL A 306 21.56 12.72 -13.37
CA VAL A 306 21.20 11.44 -12.75
C VAL A 306 19.76 11.49 -12.24
N PHE A 307 19.39 12.50 -11.45
CA PHE A 307 18.03 12.64 -10.93
C PHE A 307 16.98 12.81 -12.03
N GLU A 308 17.26 13.59 -13.08
CA GLU A 308 16.38 13.69 -14.24
C GLU A 308 16.18 12.34 -14.93
N ASN A 309 17.24 11.56 -15.10
CA ASN A 309 17.15 10.23 -15.69
C ASN A 309 16.35 9.25 -14.80
N LEU A 310 16.51 9.31 -13.48
CA LEU A 310 15.74 8.49 -12.53
C LEU A 310 14.25 8.88 -12.57
N SER A 311 13.93 10.17 -12.49
CA SER A 311 12.56 10.71 -12.54
C SER A 311 11.84 10.36 -13.85
N LYS A 312 12.51 10.53 -15.00
CA LYS A 312 11.94 10.14 -16.31
C LYS A 312 11.68 8.63 -16.38
N SER A 313 12.56 7.82 -15.80
CA SER A 313 12.49 6.37 -15.88
C SER A 313 11.51 5.74 -14.91
N SER A 314 11.16 6.42 -13.82
CA SER A 314 10.14 5.94 -12.87
C SER A 314 8.71 6.05 -13.42
N ASN A 315 8.51 6.83 -14.48
CA ASN A 315 7.24 6.89 -15.24
C ASN A 315 7.09 5.79 -16.31
N ILE A 316 8.05 4.87 -16.44
CA ILE A 316 8.06 3.87 -17.52
C ILE A 316 7.86 2.46 -16.94
N SER A 317 6.79 1.78 -17.37
CA SER A 317 6.45 0.43 -16.92
C SER A 317 7.51 -0.63 -17.22
N LYS A 318 8.32 -0.43 -18.26
CA LYS A 318 9.36 -1.38 -18.69
C LYS A 318 10.43 -1.69 -17.63
N ASN A 319 10.57 -0.82 -16.64
CA ASN A 319 11.58 -0.92 -15.60
C ASN A 319 11.12 -1.72 -14.37
N ASN A 320 9.84 -2.11 -14.29
CA ASN A 320 9.27 -2.89 -13.19
C ASN A 320 9.69 -2.36 -11.80
N GLY A 321 9.64 -1.02 -11.65
CA GLY A 321 10.00 -0.35 -10.40
C GLY A 321 11.50 -0.27 -10.11
N PHE A 322 12.41 -0.64 -11.01
CA PHE A 322 13.85 -0.52 -10.79
C PHE A 322 14.56 0.08 -12.01
N TYR A 323 15.38 1.10 -11.78
CA TYR A 323 16.22 1.65 -12.82
C TYR A 323 17.54 2.15 -12.24
N SER A 324 18.60 2.00 -13.04
CA SER A 324 19.94 2.44 -12.70
C SER A 324 20.54 3.21 -13.87
N THR A 325 21.27 4.28 -13.58
CA THR A 325 21.90 5.15 -14.56
C THR A 325 23.25 5.63 -14.07
N MET A 326 24.09 6.09 -15.00
CA MET A 326 25.34 6.76 -14.68
C MET A 326 25.54 7.96 -15.58
N VAL A 327 26.09 9.04 -15.04
CA VAL A 327 26.40 10.27 -15.77
C VAL A 327 27.78 10.76 -15.36
N GLY A 328 28.62 11.11 -16.32
CA GLY A 328 29.91 11.75 -16.07
C GLY A 328 31.02 11.20 -16.97
N ASN A 329 32.26 11.61 -16.68
CA ASN A 329 33.44 11.25 -17.44
C ASN A 329 34.51 10.59 -16.56
N LYS A 330 34.77 9.30 -16.77
CA LYS A 330 35.83 8.53 -16.07
C LYS A 330 35.80 8.77 -14.54
N SER A 331 36.68 9.64 -14.02
CA SER A 331 36.84 9.96 -12.60
C SER A 331 35.68 10.75 -11.98
N ASN A 332 34.83 11.41 -12.77
CA ASN A 332 33.68 12.19 -12.27
C ASN A 332 32.34 11.53 -12.59
N THR A 333 32.31 10.19 -12.67
CA THR A 333 31.09 9.43 -12.93
C THR A 333 30.25 9.35 -11.65
N ILE A 334 28.98 9.71 -11.74
CA ILE A 334 27.98 9.53 -10.69
C ILE A 334 27.05 8.40 -11.11
N TYR A 335 26.88 7.43 -10.22
CA TYR A 335 25.97 6.31 -10.36
C TYR A 335 24.73 6.59 -9.53
N GLY A 336 23.56 6.34 -10.10
CA GLY A 336 22.28 6.48 -9.41
C GLY A 336 21.35 5.33 -9.71
N LEU A 337 20.49 4.99 -8.76
CA LEU A 337 19.41 4.04 -8.94
C LEU A 337 18.21 4.39 -8.07
N PHE A 338 17.05 3.87 -8.47
CA PHE A 338 15.91 3.71 -7.58
C PHE A 338 15.38 2.28 -7.61
N MET A 339 14.72 1.88 -6.54
CA MET A 339 13.94 0.65 -6.46
C MET A 339 12.64 0.93 -5.71
N CYS A 340 11.51 0.78 -6.39
CA CYS A 340 10.18 0.76 -5.82
C CYS A 340 9.84 -0.64 -5.31
N ARG A 341 8.95 -0.69 -4.33
CA ARG A 341 8.44 -1.95 -3.78
C ARG A 341 7.66 -2.70 -4.85
N GLY A 342 7.73 -4.03 -4.86
CA GLY A 342 7.18 -4.84 -5.95
C GLY A 342 5.65 -4.75 -6.13
N ASP A 343 4.93 -4.30 -5.12
CA ASP A 343 3.47 -4.16 -5.10
C ASP A 343 3.00 -2.70 -5.34
N VAL A 344 3.92 -1.77 -5.58
CA VAL A 344 3.63 -0.34 -5.78
C VAL A 344 3.32 -0.07 -7.25
N SER A 345 2.22 0.64 -7.51
CA SER A 345 1.85 1.03 -8.88
C SER A 345 2.86 1.99 -9.52
N LEU A 346 2.86 2.04 -10.84
CA LEU A 346 3.82 2.88 -11.61
C LEU A 346 3.78 4.35 -11.19
N GLN A 347 2.57 4.85 -10.94
CA GLN A 347 2.37 6.23 -10.52
C GLN A 347 2.99 6.51 -9.15
N LEU A 348 2.65 5.70 -8.14
CA LEU A 348 3.17 5.89 -6.79
C LEU A 348 4.68 5.68 -6.73
N CYS A 349 5.19 4.78 -7.57
CA CYS A 349 6.63 4.65 -7.77
C CYS A 349 7.24 5.97 -8.29
N ASN A 350 6.64 6.61 -9.30
CA ASN A 350 7.10 7.91 -9.79
C ASN A 350 7.05 9.00 -8.72
N GLU A 351 5.94 9.12 -8.00
CA GLU A 351 5.77 10.09 -6.91
C GLU A 351 6.80 9.87 -5.82
N CYS A 352 7.02 8.62 -5.39
CA CYS A 352 8.02 8.26 -4.40
C CYS A 352 9.43 8.65 -4.85
N VAL A 353 9.77 8.35 -6.10
CA VAL A 353 11.07 8.71 -6.68
C VAL A 353 11.27 10.22 -6.69
N ASN A 354 10.29 11.00 -7.13
CA ASN A 354 10.40 12.46 -7.17
C ASN A 354 10.53 13.08 -5.77
N LYS A 355 9.70 12.66 -4.80
CA LYS A 355 9.85 13.16 -3.41
C LYS A 355 11.18 12.75 -2.80
N GLY A 356 11.68 11.55 -3.12
CA GLY A 356 13.00 11.11 -2.69
C GLY A 356 14.13 11.95 -3.26
N ILE A 357 14.05 12.36 -4.53
CA ILE A 357 14.99 13.29 -5.16
C ILE A 357 14.97 14.65 -4.43
N ASP A 358 13.79 15.22 -4.19
CA ASP A 358 13.64 16.49 -3.48
C ASP A 358 14.24 16.42 -2.07
N ALA A 359 13.96 15.34 -1.34
CA ALA A 359 14.48 15.11 -0.01
C ALA A 359 16.01 14.93 0.01
N LEU A 360 16.58 14.22 -0.98
CA LEU A 360 18.03 14.06 -1.11
C LEU A 360 18.75 15.39 -1.38
N ASN A 361 18.16 16.27 -2.20
CA ASN A 361 18.73 17.59 -2.49
C ASN A 361 18.88 18.45 -1.22
N VAL A 362 17.91 18.34 -0.30
CA VAL A 362 17.90 19.11 0.95
C VAL A 362 18.72 18.43 2.06
N LYS A 363 18.56 17.12 2.25
CA LYS A 363 19.12 16.40 3.41
C LYS A 363 20.57 15.99 3.24
N CYS A 364 20.98 15.70 2.01
CA CYS A 364 22.31 15.20 1.68
C CYS A 364 23.08 16.19 0.79
N SER A 365 22.86 17.50 0.98
CA SER A 365 23.59 18.53 0.26
C SER A 365 25.10 18.30 0.42
N PHE A 366 25.85 18.36 -0.67
CA PHE A 366 27.32 18.18 -0.72
C PHE A 366 27.86 16.78 -0.40
N SER A 367 27.00 15.76 -0.35
CA SER A 367 27.43 14.37 -0.16
C SER A 367 27.83 13.71 -1.48
N LYS A 368 28.88 12.88 -1.46
CA LYS A 368 29.31 12.06 -2.61
C LYS A 368 28.48 10.80 -2.78
N GLU A 369 27.95 10.31 -1.67
CA GLU A 369 27.12 9.12 -1.62
C GLU A 369 25.93 9.40 -0.70
N ALA A 370 24.76 8.98 -1.13
CA ALA A 370 23.59 9.00 -0.28
C ALA A 370 22.65 7.87 -0.62
N ILE A 371 21.86 7.47 0.37
CA ILE A 371 20.72 6.59 0.24
C ILE A 371 19.56 7.15 1.05
N ILE A 372 18.35 7.06 0.50
CA ILE A 372 17.12 7.42 1.18
C ILE A 372 16.11 6.29 1.02
N TRP A 373 15.41 5.98 2.10
CA TRP A 373 14.37 4.95 2.12
C TRP A 373 13.05 5.57 2.48
N TYR A 374 12.08 5.41 1.59
CA TYR A 374 10.66 5.53 1.86
C TYR A 374 10.06 4.13 1.96
N ASP A 375 8.86 4.00 2.54
CA ASP A 375 8.17 2.72 2.61
C ASP A 375 7.92 2.10 1.21
N MET A 376 7.68 2.95 0.21
CA MET A 376 7.39 2.53 -1.16
C MET A 376 8.62 2.44 -2.08
N CYS A 377 9.72 3.12 -1.77
CA CYS A 377 10.88 3.13 -2.65
C CYS A 377 12.17 3.50 -1.93
N MET A 378 13.29 3.12 -2.54
CA MET A 378 14.63 3.52 -2.15
C MET A 378 15.30 4.23 -3.32
N LEU A 379 16.06 5.29 -3.04
CA LEU A 379 16.94 5.93 -4.00
C LEU A 379 18.35 5.97 -3.46
N ARG A 380 19.33 5.81 -4.34
CA ARG A 380 20.74 5.83 -3.97
C ARG A 380 21.57 6.48 -5.09
N TYR A 381 22.52 7.32 -4.71
CA TYR A 381 23.59 7.78 -5.61
C TYR A 381 24.97 7.63 -4.97
N SER A 382 26.01 7.53 -5.80
CA SER A 382 27.40 7.40 -5.36
C SER A 382 28.38 7.75 -6.47
N ASN A 383 29.60 8.13 -6.10
CA ASN A 383 30.76 8.28 -6.98
C ASN A 383 31.52 6.96 -7.24
N ARG A 384 31.11 5.84 -6.63
CA ARG A 384 31.56 4.48 -6.97
C ARG A 384 30.42 3.66 -7.56
N SER A 385 30.77 2.64 -8.33
CA SER A 385 29.76 1.76 -8.95
C SER A 385 28.86 1.13 -7.90
N LEU A 386 27.55 1.22 -8.13
CA LEU A 386 26.49 0.68 -7.28
C LEU A 386 25.89 -0.62 -7.83
N PHE A 387 26.39 -1.10 -8.98
CA PHE A 387 25.70 -2.12 -9.77
C PHE A 387 26.23 -3.51 -9.45
N SER A 388 25.28 -4.44 -9.23
CA SER A 388 25.56 -5.86 -8.99
C SER A 388 26.51 -6.13 -7.82
N THR A 389 26.55 -5.21 -6.85
CA THR A 389 27.37 -5.31 -5.64
C THR A 389 26.49 -5.51 -4.42
N LEU A 390 26.80 -6.55 -3.63
CA LEU A 390 26.17 -6.75 -2.33
C LEU A 390 26.63 -5.64 -1.38
N ALA A 391 25.69 -4.81 -0.94
CA ALA A 391 25.89 -3.74 0.02
C ALA A 391 24.85 -3.85 1.13
N THR A 392 25.27 -4.31 2.30
CA THR A 392 24.40 -4.48 3.47
C THR A 392 24.51 -3.32 4.45
N GLN A 393 25.23 -2.25 4.12
CA GLN A 393 25.39 -1.05 4.95
C GLN A 393 25.19 0.21 4.10
N PRO A 394 24.55 1.28 4.64
CA PRO A 394 23.98 1.37 5.98
C PRO A 394 22.72 0.52 6.18
N ILE A 395 22.35 0.20 7.42
CA ILE A 395 21.13 -0.55 7.76
C ILE A 395 20.16 0.36 8.49
N TYR A 396 18.94 0.47 7.96
CA TYR A 396 17.79 0.94 8.70
C TYR A 396 17.11 -0.23 9.42
N THR A 397 16.80 -0.03 10.70
CA THR A 397 16.03 -0.96 11.53
C THR A 397 14.81 -0.23 12.08
N GLY A 398 13.63 -0.56 11.56
CA GLY A 398 12.35 -0.15 12.12
C GLY A 398 11.77 -1.30 12.95
N SER A 399 11.26 -1.00 14.14
CA SER A 399 10.56 -2.00 14.96
C SER A 399 9.28 -1.43 15.50
N GLY A 400 8.19 -2.19 15.47
CA GLY A 400 6.93 -1.80 16.11
C GLY A 400 7.16 -1.56 17.60
N ALA A 401 6.67 -0.45 18.15
CA ALA A 401 6.98 -0.05 19.52
C ALA A 401 6.45 -1.06 20.57
N ASP A 402 5.36 -1.76 20.25
CA ASP A 402 4.66 -2.61 21.21
C ASP A 402 5.14 -4.06 21.19
N MET A 403 5.38 -4.57 22.40
CA MET A 403 5.59 -5.99 22.64
C MET A 403 4.26 -6.72 22.60
N LEU A 404 4.25 -7.90 21.98
CA LEU A 404 3.16 -8.86 22.11
C LEU A 404 3.09 -9.33 23.57
N GLN A 405 1.90 -9.22 24.16
CA GLN A 405 1.61 -9.76 25.49
C GLN A 405 1.25 -11.25 25.37
N ASN A 406 1.94 -12.09 26.15
CA ASN A 406 1.84 -13.56 26.22
C ASN A 406 2.12 -14.31 24.89
N GLN A 407 2.47 -15.61 25.00
CA GLN A 407 2.75 -16.54 23.88
C GLN A 407 3.84 -16.13 22.86
N LYS A 408 4.85 -15.34 23.27
CA LYS A 408 5.96 -14.88 22.41
C LYS A 408 6.67 -16.01 21.67
N ASP A 409 6.82 -17.18 22.28
CA ASP A 409 7.56 -18.31 21.68
C ASP A 409 6.82 -18.96 20.52
N GLY A 410 5.47 -19.00 20.56
CA GLY A 410 4.64 -19.47 19.45
C GLY A 410 4.81 -18.57 18.24
N PHE A 411 4.54 -17.28 18.44
CA PHE A 411 4.67 -16.25 17.44
C PHE A 411 6.07 -16.18 16.84
N ASN A 412 7.11 -16.19 17.68
CA ASN A 412 8.49 -16.12 17.20
C ASN A 412 8.87 -17.33 16.34
N ARG A 413 8.37 -18.53 16.65
CA ARG A 413 8.55 -19.71 15.79
C ARG A 413 7.79 -19.57 14.47
N LEU A 414 6.55 -19.11 14.51
CA LEU A 414 5.76 -18.83 13.31
C LEU A 414 6.50 -17.84 12.41
N LEU A 415 6.90 -16.68 12.96
CA LEU A 415 7.66 -15.65 12.26
C LEU A 415 8.95 -16.21 11.65
N ALA A 416 9.75 -16.96 12.43
CA ALA A 416 10.98 -17.54 11.94
C ALA A 416 10.76 -18.51 10.76
N ASN A 417 9.74 -19.35 10.83
CA ASN A 417 9.38 -20.28 9.76
C ASN A 417 8.87 -19.53 8.52
N THR A 418 7.92 -18.61 8.68
CA THR A 418 7.38 -17.80 7.59
C THR A 418 8.48 -17.00 6.88
N LEU A 419 9.43 -16.41 7.61
CA LEU A 419 10.55 -15.70 7.00
C LEU A 419 11.50 -16.63 6.23
N ASN A 420 11.67 -17.90 6.63
CA ASN A 420 12.49 -18.86 5.88
C ASN A 420 11.85 -19.22 4.55
N ASP A 421 10.55 -19.49 4.58
CA ASP A 421 9.77 -19.81 3.40
C ASP A 421 9.72 -18.61 2.46
N LEU A 422 9.55 -17.40 3.01
CA LEU A 422 9.57 -16.15 2.27
C LEU A 422 10.91 -15.93 1.54
N VAL A 423 12.05 -16.13 2.21
CA VAL A 423 13.37 -16.03 1.55
C VAL A 423 13.46 -17.00 0.38
N THR A 424 13.00 -18.24 0.56
CA THR A 424 12.99 -19.25 -0.50
C THR A 424 12.07 -18.83 -1.66
N ALA A 425 10.88 -18.29 -1.35
CA ALA A 425 9.95 -17.77 -2.33
C ALA A 425 10.53 -16.57 -3.11
N THR A 426 11.25 -15.67 -2.45
CA THR A 426 11.89 -14.52 -3.11
C THR A 426 12.95 -14.97 -4.13
N LEU A 427 13.74 -15.99 -3.80
CA LEU A 427 14.80 -16.53 -4.66
C LEU A 427 14.24 -17.32 -5.84
N ASN A 428 13.12 -18.02 -5.62
CA ASN A 428 12.43 -18.82 -6.63
C ASN A 428 11.37 -18.03 -7.40
N SER A 429 11.23 -16.72 -7.14
CA SER A 429 10.29 -15.85 -7.84
C SER A 429 10.74 -15.69 -9.30
N THR A 430 10.32 -16.66 -10.12
CA THR A 430 10.37 -16.61 -11.59
C THR A 430 9.16 -15.86 -12.16
N SER A 431 8.36 -15.24 -11.28
CA SER A 431 7.09 -14.56 -11.58
C SER A 431 7.35 -13.27 -12.38
N LYS A 432 7.15 -13.37 -13.69
CA LYS A 432 6.54 -12.33 -14.54
C LYS A 432 6.80 -10.87 -14.12
N GLY A 433 8.03 -10.41 -14.26
CA GLY A 433 8.39 -8.98 -14.28
C GLY A 433 9.15 -8.47 -13.06
N ILE A 434 8.83 -8.91 -11.84
CA ILE A 434 9.47 -8.38 -10.63
C ILE A 434 10.38 -9.46 -10.02
N LYS A 435 11.63 -9.51 -10.50
CA LYS A 435 12.64 -10.40 -9.93
C LYS A 435 12.89 -10.02 -8.47
N ASN A 436 13.07 -11.03 -7.63
CA ASN A 436 13.49 -10.88 -6.23
C ASN A 436 12.47 -10.14 -5.34
N PHE A 437 11.17 -10.37 -5.52
CA PHE A 437 10.11 -9.90 -4.62
C PHE A 437 9.18 -11.06 -4.23
N ALA A 438 8.80 -11.12 -2.96
CA ALA A 438 7.78 -12.04 -2.46
C ALA A 438 7.02 -11.44 -1.27
N THR A 439 5.77 -11.85 -1.13
CA THR A 439 4.93 -11.59 0.05
C THR A 439 4.33 -12.88 0.55
N THR A 440 4.01 -12.95 1.85
CA THR A 440 3.31 -14.09 2.44
C THR A 440 2.36 -13.59 3.53
N LYS A 441 1.17 -14.20 3.58
CA LYS A 441 0.13 -14.00 4.60
C LYS A 441 -0.11 -15.34 5.29
N GLU A 442 0.11 -15.40 6.60
CA GLU A 442 -0.02 -16.61 7.39
C GLU A 442 -0.96 -16.35 8.58
N PHE A 443 -2.00 -17.16 8.76
CA PHE A 443 -2.95 -17.01 9.87
C PHE A 443 -2.67 -18.01 10.99
N SER A 444 -2.44 -17.51 12.20
CA SER A 444 -2.31 -18.31 13.41
C SER A 444 -3.66 -18.45 14.09
N SER A 445 -4.27 -19.64 14.03
CA SER A 445 -5.53 -19.92 14.72
C SER A 445 -5.40 -19.91 16.24
N SER A 446 -4.24 -20.32 16.78
CA SER A 446 -3.99 -20.35 18.21
C SER A 446 -3.83 -18.94 18.80
N GLU A 447 -3.22 -18.03 18.04
CA GLU A 447 -2.99 -16.65 18.49
C GLU A 447 -4.03 -15.66 17.96
N PHE A 448 -4.91 -16.11 17.07
CA PHE A 448 -5.89 -15.33 16.33
C PHE A 448 -5.29 -14.05 15.71
N ARG A 449 -4.16 -14.24 15.03
CA ARG A 449 -3.39 -13.16 14.40
C ARG A 449 -3.03 -13.56 12.99
N THR A 450 -3.05 -12.59 12.09
CA THR A 450 -2.51 -12.74 10.74
C THR A 450 -1.15 -12.08 10.67
N LEU A 451 -0.15 -12.83 10.24
CA LEU A 451 1.20 -12.36 9.98
C LEU A 451 1.33 -12.01 8.49
N TYR A 452 1.70 -10.76 8.22
CA TYR A 452 2.01 -10.28 6.87
C TYR A 452 3.52 -10.10 6.75
N THR A 453 4.12 -10.65 5.71
CA THR A 453 5.56 -10.55 5.46
C THR A 453 5.87 -10.19 4.02
N LEU A 454 6.97 -9.45 3.82
CA LEU A 454 7.46 -9.00 2.52
C LEU A 454 8.98 -9.07 2.49
N ALA A 455 9.53 -9.59 1.39
CA ALA A 455 10.95 -9.62 1.13
C ALA A 455 11.25 -9.15 -0.29
N GLN A 456 12.26 -8.31 -0.44
CA GLN A 456 12.71 -7.81 -1.73
C GLN A 456 14.23 -7.66 -1.78
N CYS A 457 14.86 -8.04 -2.89
CA CYS A 457 16.24 -7.66 -3.20
C CYS A 457 16.29 -6.74 -4.42
N THR A 458 17.39 -5.99 -4.57
CA THR A 458 17.61 -5.24 -5.80
C THR A 458 17.67 -6.20 -7.01
N PRO A 459 16.96 -5.91 -8.12
CA PRO A 459 16.89 -6.82 -9.27
C PRO A 459 18.24 -7.15 -9.94
N ASN A 460 19.26 -6.35 -9.69
CA ASN A 460 20.62 -6.54 -10.22
C ASN A 460 21.50 -7.49 -9.39
N LEU A 461 21.02 -8.02 -8.26
CA LEU A 461 21.74 -9.02 -7.48
C LEU A 461 21.50 -10.43 -7.99
N ASN A 462 22.54 -11.25 -7.96
CA ASN A 462 22.41 -12.70 -8.17
C ASN A 462 21.70 -13.36 -6.97
N SER A 463 21.17 -14.57 -7.18
CA SER A 463 20.40 -15.30 -6.16
C SER A 463 21.20 -15.56 -4.88
N GLN A 464 22.50 -15.84 -4.99
CA GLN A 464 23.35 -16.11 -3.82
C GLN A 464 23.51 -14.86 -2.94
N ASP A 465 23.74 -13.70 -3.53
CA ASP A 465 23.91 -12.45 -2.80
C ASP A 465 22.58 -11.89 -2.29
N CYS A 466 21.48 -12.07 -3.04
CA CYS A 466 20.14 -11.80 -2.52
C CYS A 466 19.83 -12.66 -1.29
N GLN A 467 20.13 -13.97 -1.35
CA GLN A 467 19.95 -14.87 -0.22
C GLN A 467 20.78 -14.42 0.99
N LYS A 468 22.07 -14.12 0.79
CA LYS A 468 22.94 -13.61 1.88
C LYS A 468 22.35 -12.35 2.51
N CYS A 469 21.88 -11.41 1.69
CA CYS A 469 21.27 -10.18 2.17
C CYS A 469 20.04 -10.44 3.05
N LEU A 470 19.10 -11.25 2.55
CA LEU A 470 17.86 -11.54 3.26
C LEU A 470 18.09 -12.37 4.54
N LEU A 471 19.03 -13.32 4.52
CA LEU A 471 19.41 -14.07 5.72
C LEU A 471 20.04 -13.15 6.78
N GLY A 472 20.86 -12.18 6.36
CA GLY A 472 21.38 -11.13 7.23
C GLY A 472 20.26 -10.26 7.81
N ALA A 473 19.30 -9.84 6.98
CA ALA A 473 18.13 -9.08 7.44
C ALA A 473 17.28 -9.87 8.45
N ARG A 474 17.09 -11.18 8.22
CA ARG A 474 16.40 -12.08 9.17
C ARG A 474 17.13 -12.19 10.51
N GLN A 475 18.46 -12.23 10.49
CA GLN A 475 19.25 -12.20 11.72
C GLN A 475 19.05 -10.88 12.48
N GLN A 476 18.97 -9.75 11.76
CA GLN A 476 18.67 -8.45 12.37
C GLN A 476 17.25 -8.42 12.97
N ILE A 477 16.24 -8.96 12.27
CA ILE A 477 14.87 -9.14 12.83
C ILE A 477 14.92 -9.94 14.14
N SER A 478 15.69 -11.03 14.15
CA SER A 478 15.85 -11.86 15.35
C SER A 478 16.51 -11.11 16.51
N SER A 479 17.31 -10.07 16.23
CA SER A 479 17.94 -9.24 17.25
C SER A 479 17.08 -8.07 17.72
N CYS A 480 16.39 -7.38 16.80
CA CYS A 480 15.68 -6.13 17.10
C CYS A 480 14.21 -6.33 17.49
N CYS A 481 13.61 -7.41 16.99
CA CYS A 481 12.19 -7.41 16.69
C CYS A 481 11.43 -8.64 17.17
N LEU A 482 12.09 -9.58 17.85
CA LEU A 482 11.41 -10.72 18.47
C LEU A 482 10.40 -10.28 19.52
N GLY A 483 9.22 -10.89 19.46
CA GLY A 483 8.08 -10.57 20.31
C GLY A 483 7.47 -9.19 20.07
N LYS A 484 7.84 -8.46 19.01
CA LYS A 484 7.21 -7.20 18.61
C LYS A 484 6.12 -7.42 17.56
N ARG A 485 5.19 -6.47 17.45
CA ARG A 485 4.09 -6.49 16.46
C ARG A 485 4.55 -6.32 15.01
N GLY A 486 5.76 -5.81 14.81
CA GLY A 486 6.31 -5.56 13.49
C GLY A 486 7.81 -5.33 13.53
N GLY A 487 8.44 -5.47 12.38
CA GLY A 487 9.86 -5.24 12.21
C GLY A 487 10.24 -5.13 10.74
N GLN A 488 11.11 -4.17 10.45
CA GLN A 488 11.56 -3.84 9.11
C GLN A 488 13.07 -3.65 9.11
N ILE A 489 13.74 -4.31 8.18
CA ILE A 489 15.16 -4.14 7.91
C ILE A 489 15.31 -3.70 6.46
N MET A 490 15.90 -2.53 6.26
CA MET A 490 16.24 -2.03 4.93
C MET A 490 17.73 -1.76 4.85
N ASN A 491 18.35 -2.20 3.77
CA ASN A 491 19.72 -1.87 3.42
C ASN A 491 19.80 -1.62 1.90
N PRO A 492 20.95 -1.24 1.34
CA PRO A 492 21.05 -0.94 -0.09
C PRO A 492 20.76 -2.11 -1.04
N SER A 493 20.76 -3.36 -0.55
CA SER A 493 20.61 -4.57 -1.36
C SER A 493 19.30 -5.32 -1.12
N CYS A 494 18.67 -5.19 0.04
CA CYS A 494 17.40 -5.86 0.33
C CYS A 494 16.56 -5.15 1.40
N ASN A 495 15.26 -5.49 1.39
CA ASN A 495 14.23 -5.10 2.33
C ASN A 495 13.54 -6.37 2.86
N LEU A 496 13.36 -6.47 4.17
CA LEU A 496 12.62 -7.54 4.84
C LEU A 496 11.71 -6.91 5.90
N ARG A 497 10.40 -7.13 5.78
CA ARG A 497 9.40 -6.54 6.69
C ARG A 497 8.38 -7.56 7.11
N PHE A 498 7.96 -7.50 8.38
CA PHE A 498 6.76 -8.16 8.87
C PHE A 498 5.91 -7.20 9.70
N GLU A 499 4.60 -7.39 9.66
CA GLU A 499 3.61 -6.66 10.45
C GLU A 499 2.42 -7.58 10.76
N LEU A 500 1.61 -7.20 11.75
CA LEU A 500 0.33 -7.84 12.06
C LEU A 500 -0.88 -7.20 11.36
N TYR A 501 -0.63 -6.24 10.49
CA TYR A 501 -1.60 -5.62 9.59
C TYR A 501 -1.09 -5.69 8.15
N ARG A 502 -1.98 -5.63 7.17
CA ARG A 502 -1.58 -5.65 5.77
C ARG A 502 -0.93 -4.33 5.40
N PHE A 503 0.27 -4.39 4.82
CA PHE A 503 1.02 -3.19 4.37
C PHE A 503 1.44 -3.26 2.89
N TYR A 504 0.99 -4.28 2.16
CA TYR A 504 1.30 -4.48 0.74
C TYR A 504 0.05 -4.85 -0.07
N ASN A 505 0.06 -4.47 -1.35
CA ASN A 505 -1.01 -4.78 -2.28
C ASN A 505 -0.91 -6.25 -2.75
N ASN A 506 -2.06 -6.88 -3.00
CA ASN A 506 -2.15 -8.24 -3.54
C ASN A 506 -2.54 -8.15 -5.01
N TYR A 507 -1.72 -7.47 -5.83
CA TYR A 507 -1.98 -7.51 -7.26
C TYR A 507 -1.59 -8.89 -7.79
N ASN A 508 -2.58 -9.68 -8.21
CA ASN A 508 -2.35 -10.69 -9.23
C ASN A 508 -2.03 -9.95 -10.55
N ILE A 509 -0.78 -9.54 -10.74
CA ILE A 509 -0.35 -8.83 -11.96
C ILE A 509 -0.49 -9.81 -13.13
N SER A 510 -1.59 -9.67 -13.87
CA SER A 510 -1.88 -10.43 -15.08
C SER A 510 -0.74 -10.30 -16.10
N ALA A 511 -0.38 -11.42 -16.69
CA ALA A 511 0.77 -11.58 -17.59
C ALA A 511 0.71 -10.59 -18.77
N VAL A 512 1.65 -9.65 -18.82
CA VAL A 512 1.96 -8.93 -20.06
C VAL A 512 3.14 -9.64 -20.73
N SER A 513 2.89 -10.13 -21.93
CA SER A 513 3.84 -10.88 -22.77
C SER A 513 5.13 -10.08 -23.04
N VAL A 514 6.27 -10.66 -22.68
CA VAL A 514 7.61 -10.13 -22.99
C VAL A 514 8.02 -10.57 -24.40
N PRO A 515 8.44 -9.67 -25.30
CA PRO A 515 9.15 -10.06 -26.53
C PRO A 515 10.58 -10.53 -26.18
N PRO A 516 11.16 -11.49 -26.92
CA PRO A 516 12.48 -12.05 -26.64
C PRO A 516 13.57 -10.97 -26.55
N ALA A 517 14.44 -11.09 -25.53
CA ALA A 517 15.60 -10.25 -25.35
C ALA A 517 16.54 -10.34 -26.57
N TYR A 518 16.96 -9.19 -27.10
CA TYR A 518 18.03 -9.11 -28.09
C TYR A 518 19.39 -9.40 -27.41
N PRO A 519 20.32 -10.11 -28.06
CA PRO A 519 21.63 -10.42 -27.50
C PRO A 519 22.52 -9.17 -27.33
N PRO A 520 23.53 -9.23 -26.45
CA PRO A 520 24.41 -8.10 -26.13
C PRO A 520 25.20 -7.67 -27.37
N ASN A 521 25.18 -6.38 -27.67
CA ASN A 521 26.03 -5.79 -28.70
C ASN A 521 27.49 -5.81 -28.20
N ASP A 522 28.30 -6.67 -28.81
CA ASP A 522 29.71 -6.82 -28.51
C ASP A 522 30.48 -5.54 -28.87
N SER A 523 31.48 -5.24 -28.05
CA SER A 523 32.22 -4.00 -28.07
C SER A 523 33.03 -3.89 -29.37
N GLY A 524 32.87 -2.77 -30.06
CA GLY A 524 33.67 -2.41 -31.23
C GLY A 524 35.15 -2.31 -30.88
N VAL A 525 35.89 -3.40 -31.08
CA VAL A 525 37.34 -3.38 -31.24
C VAL A 525 37.63 -3.13 -32.71
N LEU A 526 38.02 -1.89 -33.02
CA LEU A 526 38.53 -1.51 -34.34
C LEU A 526 39.78 -2.36 -34.65
N LYS A 527 39.67 -3.24 -35.65
CA LYS A 527 40.80 -3.94 -36.26
C LYS A 527 41.20 -3.22 -37.56
N PRO A 528 42.50 -3.05 -37.88
CA PRO A 528 42.94 -2.30 -39.07
C PRO A 528 42.56 -3.02 -40.38
N PRO A 529 42.45 -2.30 -41.51
CA PRO A 529 41.98 -2.86 -42.77
C PRO A 529 43.00 -3.85 -43.35
N ALA A 530 42.51 -5.00 -43.80
CA ALA A 530 43.27 -5.99 -44.56
C ALA A 530 43.28 -5.65 -46.06
N TYR A 531 44.44 -5.85 -46.70
CA TYR A 531 44.66 -5.75 -48.15
C TYR A 531 44.05 -6.98 -48.88
N PRO A 532 43.69 -6.89 -50.18
CA PRO A 532 42.81 -7.86 -50.83
C PRO A 532 43.53 -9.05 -51.49
N GLU A 533 42.75 -10.14 -51.53
CA GLU A 533 42.66 -11.19 -52.57
C GLU A 533 43.78 -12.22 -52.74
N THR A 534 43.38 -13.50 -52.66
CA THR A 534 43.49 -14.41 -53.82
C THR A 534 42.44 -15.53 -53.74
N HIS A 535 41.80 -15.75 -54.88
CA HIS A 535 40.80 -16.77 -55.16
C HIS A 535 41.28 -18.21 -54.94
N LYS A 536 40.34 -19.11 -54.60
CA LYS A 536 40.31 -20.49 -55.14
C LYS A 536 38.89 -21.10 -55.10
N VAL A 537 38.24 -20.99 -56.26
CA VAL A 537 37.42 -21.96 -57.01
C VAL A 537 36.88 -23.19 -56.25
N SER A 538 35.55 -23.29 -56.22
CA SER A 538 34.78 -24.52 -55.97
C SER A 538 34.77 -25.43 -57.21
N VAL A 539 34.92 -26.74 -57.01
CA VAL A 539 34.53 -27.77 -57.99
C VAL A 539 33.58 -28.75 -57.32
N ILE A 540 32.38 -28.87 -57.89
CA ILE A 540 31.35 -29.85 -57.56
C ILE A 540 31.45 -30.99 -58.58
N THR A 541 31.50 -32.23 -58.10
CA THR A 541 31.10 -33.49 -58.77
C THR A 541 30.75 -34.46 -57.62
N GLY A 542 29.73 -35.32 -57.58
CA GLY A 542 28.71 -35.80 -58.50
C GLY A 542 28.38 -37.26 -58.15
N ASN A 543 27.24 -37.49 -57.48
CA ASN A 543 26.39 -38.71 -57.36
C ASN A 543 26.94 -40.11 -56.97
N ALA A 544 26.30 -40.70 -55.95
CA ALA A 544 25.94 -42.14 -55.81
C ALA A 544 24.61 -42.17 -55.02
N ILE A 545 23.42 -42.50 -55.55
CA ILE A 545 22.83 -43.75 -56.10
C ILE A 545 22.54 -44.84 -55.04
N LYS A 546 21.22 -45.10 -54.88
CA LYS A 546 20.45 -46.29 -54.38
C LYS A 546 20.41 -46.54 -52.86
N ASP A 547 19.28 -46.34 -52.17
CA ASP A 547 17.93 -46.97 -52.22
C ASP A 547 17.81 -48.26 -51.39
N LEU A 548 16.91 -48.22 -50.38
CA LEU A 548 16.01 -49.27 -49.84
C LEU A 548 15.40 -48.73 -48.50
N PHE A 549 14.10 -48.70 -48.16
CA PHE A 549 12.94 -49.54 -48.51
C PHE A 549 11.61 -48.76 -48.18
N ILE A 550 10.68 -48.68 -49.16
CA ILE A 550 9.23 -49.04 -49.16
C ILE A 550 8.25 -48.47 -48.10
N PHE A 551 6.96 -48.18 -48.34
CA PHE A 551 6.07 -47.85 -49.48
C PHE A 551 4.62 -47.81 -48.90
N LEU A 552 3.68 -47.27 -49.70
CA LEU A 552 2.19 -47.34 -49.67
C LEU A 552 1.53 -46.00 -49.26
N THR A 553 0.59 -45.43 -50.02
CA THR A 553 -0.46 -46.03 -50.87
C THR A 553 -0.82 -45.19 -52.10
N LYS A 554 -1.16 -45.89 -53.21
CA LYS A 554 -2.03 -45.44 -54.32
C LYS A 554 -3.24 -44.68 -53.75
N ARG A 555 -3.69 -43.55 -54.30
CA ARG A 555 -4.16 -43.33 -55.66
C ARG A 555 -4.23 -41.83 -55.94
#